data_AF-A0A9E1IIB8-F1
#
_entry.id   AF-A0A9E1IIB8-F1
#
_cell.length_a   1.000
_cell.length_b   1.000
_cell.length_c   1.000
_cell.angle_alpha   90.00
_cell.angle_beta   90.00
_cell.angle_gamma   90.00
#
_symmetry.space_group_name_H-M   'P 1'
#
loop_
_entity.id
_entity.type
_entity.pdbx_description
1 polymer ?
#
loop_
_entity_poly.entity_id
_entity_poly.type
_entity_poly.pdbx_seq_one_letter_code
_entity_poly.pdbx_strand_id
1 'polypeptide(L)'
;AIHKWLDVGSASWLTEVIDDNSANRWIAVAQRVGRLELRRAVEEAQHTSGWQTLEQYEKAISTANRWAKEQQGSSSSVPSAGAPLLVALPHAAQHQPSAQSAKPLKAPPKLPEASKWFVNEVKLPKQYGFARVKARDGFQCQNPECRRTTLRTEAHHIHWRSRGGSDDLSNGVTVCRVCHLRGLHTGTAEAPPRIVIEPIVLGNYLSALLWTYTDGRQVLAFRGMP
;
A
#
# COMPACT_ATOMS: atom_id res chain seq x y z
N ALA A 1 6.68 -26.46 24.75
CA ALA A 1 6.12 -25.18 25.26
C ALA A 1 5.23 -24.45 24.24
N ILE A 2 5.59 -24.42 22.95
CA ILE A 2 4.84 -23.72 21.88
C ILE A 2 3.48 -24.37 21.55
N HIS A 3 3.35 -25.69 21.68
CA HIS A 3 2.11 -26.44 21.35
C HIS A 3 0.89 -26.13 22.23
N LYS A 4 1.05 -25.49 23.40
CA LYS A 4 -0.07 -25.26 24.33
C LYS A 4 -0.96 -24.06 23.94
N TRP A 5 -0.52 -23.25 22.98
CA TRP A 5 -1.17 -21.99 22.58
C TRP A 5 -1.58 -21.94 21.11
N LEU A 6 -1.20 -22.94 20.31
CA LEU A 6 -1.67 -23.09 18.95
C LEU A 6 -2.88 -24.01 18.95
N ASP A 7 -4.04 -23.48 18.58
CA ASP A 7 -5.19 -24.32 18.29
C ASP A 7 -4.87 -25.20 17.06
N VAL A 8 -5.52 -26.36 16.98
CA VAL A 8 -5.26 -27.38 15.95
C VAL A 8 -5.50 -26.81 14.54
N GLY A 9 -6.44 -25.87 14.38
CA GLY A 9 -6.67 -25.15 13.12
C GLY A 9 -5.50 -24.25 12.74
N SER A 10 -4.96 -23.48 13.68
CA SER A 10 -3.74 -22.68 13.45
C SER A 10 -2.53 -23.57 13.13
N ALA A 11 -2.38 -24.70 13.81
CA ALA A 11 -1.28 -25.64 13.56
C ALA A 11 -1.39 -26.31 12.19
N SER A 12 -2.60 -26.76 11.81
CA SER A 12 -2.89 -27.37 10.50
C SER A 12 -2.70 -26.37 9.35
N TRP A 13 -3.17 -25.13 9.52
CA TRP A 13 -2.95 -24.04 8.57
C TRP A 13 -1.47 -23.74 8.40
N LEU A 14 -0.69 -23.68 9.49
CA LEU A 14 0.76 -23.49 9.41
C LEU A 14 1.45 -24.62 8.66
N THR A 15 1.05 -25.88 8.84
CA THR A 15 1.64 -27.00 8.08
C THR A 15 1.22 -27.08 6.61
N GLU A 16 0.02 -26.59 6.25
CA GLU A 16 -0.43 -26.52 4.85
C GLU A 16 0.13 -25.31 4.10
N VAL A 17 0.42 -24.21 4.81
CA VAL A 17 0.86 -22.93 4.22
C VAL A 17 2.37 -22.69 4.38
N ILE A 18 3.02 -23.35 5.36
CA ILE A 18 4.43 -23.21 5.69
C ILE A 18 5.13 -24.58 5.59
N ASP A 19 5.51 -24.95 4.37
CA ASP A 19 6.66 -25.82 4.14
C ASP A 19 7.97 -25.00 4.16
N ASP A 20 9.14 -25.66 4.22
CA ASP A 20 10.44 -24.95 4.27
C ASP A 20 10.65 -24.00 3.07
N ASN A 21 10.01 -24.29 1.94
CA ASN A 21 10.06 -23.47 0.74
C ASN A 21 9.29 -22.16 0.92
N SER A 22 8.05 -22.23 1.40
CA SER A 22 7.19 -21.07 1.66
C SER A 22 7.69 -20.20 2.81
N ALA A 23 8.32 -20.77 3.84
CA ALA A 23 8.99 -19.99 4.89
C ALA A 23 10.06 -19.05 4.31
N ASN A 24 10.95 -19.58 3.46
CA ASN A 24 12.00 -18.80 2.81
C ASN A 24 11.43 -17.72 1.87
N ARG A 25 10.35 -18.04 1.15
CA ARG A 25 9.65 -17.07 0.28
C ARG A 25 9.06 -15.92 1.09
N TRP A 26 8.43 -16.19 2.23
CA TRP A 26 7.93 -15.14 3.12
C TRP A 26 9.03 -14.27 3.72
N ILE A 27 10.19 -14.85 4.06
CA ILE A 27 11.37 -14.08 4.50
C ILE A 27 11.84 -13.14 3.39
N ALA A 28 11.89 -13.63 2.14
CA ALA A 28 12.26 -12.81 0.98
C ALA A 28 11.27 -11.64 0.77
N VAL A 29 9.96 -11.89 0.94
CA VAL A 29 8.94 -10.82 0.91
C VAL A 29 9.17 -9.81 2.03
N ALA A 30 9.37 -10.28 3.27
CA ALA A 30 9.58 -9.41 4.44
C ALA A 30 10.81 -8.49 4.31
N GLN A 31 11.83 -8.91 3.57
CA GLN A 31 13.02 -8.09 3.27
C GLN A 31 12.76 -7.04 2.18
N ARG A 32 11.67 -7.15 1.43
CA ARG A 32 11.36 -6.33 0.24
C ARG A 32 10.11 -5.49 0.38
N VAL A 33 9.44 -5.49 1.53
CA VAL A 33 8.23 -4.70 1.77
C VAL A 33 8.29 -3.97 3.12
N GLY A 34 7.53 -2.90 3.26
CA GLY A 34 7.35 -2.21 4.53
C GLY A 34 6.51 -3.03 5.52
N ARG A 35 6.60 -2.71 6.82
CA ARG A 35 5.87 -3.43 7.88
C ARG A 35 4.36 -3.50 7.65
N LEU A 36 3.77 -2.41 7.18
CA LEU A 36 2.33 -2.34 6.92
C LEU A 36 1.92 -3.22 5.74
N GLU A 37 2.78 -3.31 4.72
CA GLU A 37 2.55 -4.14 3.54
C GLU A 37 2.78 -5.61 3.85
N LEU A 38 3.79 -5.96 4.66
CA LEU A 38 3.97 -7.33 5.14
C LEU A 38 2.73 -7.82 5.90
N ARG A 39 2.17 -6.99 6.80
CA ARG A 39 0.93 -7.34 7.50
C ARG A 39 -0.20 -7.62 6.51
N ARG A 40 -0.34 -6.78 5.49
CA ARG A 40 -1.35 -6.94 4.45
C ARG A 40 -1.16 -8.23 3.68
N ALA A 41 0.07 -8.53 3.28
CA ALA A 41 0.41 -9.76 2.58
C ALA A 41 0.00 -10.99 3.40
N VAL A 42 0.28 -10.99 4.69
CA VAL A 42 -0.11 -12.09 5.59
C VAL A 42 -1.64 -12.17 5.74
N GLU A 43 -2.33 -11.05 5.88
CA GLU A 43 -3.80 -10.99 5.94
C GLU A 43 -4.43 -11.54 4.64
N GLU A 44 -3.90 -11.14 3.48
CA GLU A 44 -4.36 -11.63 2.16
C GLU A 44 -4.13 -13.14 2.03
N ALA A 45 -2.95 -13.63 2.41
CA ALA A 45 -2.59 -15.04 2.36
C ALA A 45 -3.44 -15.94 3.29
N GLN A 46 -4.13 -15.36 4.26
CA GLN A 46 -5.13 -16.06 5.09
C GLN A 46 -6.49 -16.17 4.39
N HIS A 47 -6.78 -15.30 3.42
CA HIS A 47 -8.05 -15.26 2.68
C HIS A 47 -7.95 -15.93 1.30
N THR A 48 -6.80 -15.82 0.65
CA THR A 48 -6.44 -16.57 -0.54
C THR A 48 -5.66 -17.81 -0.15
N SER A 49 -5.32 -18.65 -1.13
CA SER A 49 -4.25 -19.62 -0.91
C SER A 49 -2.92 -18.86 -0.80
N GLY A 50 -2.13 -19.07 0.26
CA GLY A 50 -0.92 -18.28 0.54
C GLY A 50 0.14 -18.26 -0.59
N TRP A 51 0.17 -19.30 -1.44
CA TRP A 51 1.03 -19.35 -2.63
C TRP A 51 0.75 -18.26 -3.68
N GLN A 52 -0.51 -17.84 -3.85
CA GLN A 52 -0.91 -16.83 -4.85
C GLN A 52 -0.42 -15.46 -4.42
N THR A 53 -0.52 -15.16 -3.13
CA THR A 53 0.02 -13.93 -2.54
C THR A 53 1.53 -13.88 -2.73
N LEU A 54 2.24 -14.97 -2.40
CA LEU A 54 3.69 -15.06 -2.59
C LEU A 54 4.10 -14.82 -4.06
N GLU A 55 3.43 -15.46 -5.02
CA GLU A 55 3.71 -15.26 -6.45
C GLU A 55 3.52 -13.81 -6.90
N GLN A 56 2.49 -13.11 -6.39
CA GLN A 56 2.27 -11.71 -6.71
C GLN A 56 3.42 -10.83 -6.22
N TYR A 57 3.88 -11.04 -4.99
CA TYR A 57 5.02 -10.30 -4.45
C TYR A 57 6.32 -10.66 -5.16
N GLU A 58 6.54 -11.92 -5.52
CA GLU A 58 7.73 -12.34 -6.29
C GLU A 58 7.79 -11.68 -7.66
N LYS A 59 6.65 -11.59 -8.37
CA LYS A 59 6.55 -10.84 -9.64
C LYS A 59 6.82 -9.36 -9.44
N ALA A 60 6.29 -8.75 -8.38
CA ALA A 60 6.55 -7.36 -8.04
C ALA A 60 8.04 -7.10 -7.77
N ILE A 61 8.67 -7.96 -6.96
CA ILE A 61 10.10 -7.89 -6.62
C ILE A 61 10.97 -8.06 -7.86
N SER A 62 10.68 -9.05 -8.71
CA SER A 62 11.39 -9.30 -9.96
C SER A 62 11.31 -8.09 -10.90
N THR A 63 10.12 -7.51 -11.04
CA THR A 63 9.90 -6.32 -11.86
C THR A 63 10.62 -5.09 -11.31
N ALA A 64 10.58 -4.88 -10.00
CA ALA A 64 11.33 -3.80 -9.35
C ALA A 64 12.84 -3.95 -9.52
N ASN A 65 13.37 -5.18 -9.41
CA ASN A 65 14.80 -5.46 -9.62
C ASN A 65 15.23 -5.18 -11.06
N ARG A 66 14.42 -5.59 -12.04
CA ARG A 66 14.69 -5.35 -13.46
C ARG A 66 14.75 -3.86 -13.76
N TRP A 67 13.73 -3.13 -13.33
CA TRP A 67 13.68 -1.67 -13.47
C TRP A 67 14.89 -1.00 -12.80
N ALA A 68 15.22 -1.39 -11.56
CA ALA A 68 16.35 -0.83 -10.84
C ALA A 68 17.69 -1.09 -11.57
N LYS A 69 17.85 -2.26 -12.19
CA LYS A 69 19.03 -2.61 -12.99
C LYS A 69 19.11 -1.78 -14.28
N GLU A 70 17.99 -1.55 -14.96
CA GLU A 70 17.92 -0.73 -16.19
C GLU A 70 18.26 0.74 -15.92
N GLN A 71 17.98 1.25 -14.71
CA GLN A 71 18.29 2.62 -14.34
C GLN A 71 19.76 2.84 -13.91
N GLN A 72 20.51 1.77 -13.61
CA GLN A 72 21.94 1.86 -13.26
C GLN A 72 22.74 2.35 -14.48
N GLY A 73 22.93 3.67 -14.56
CA GLY A 73 23.68 4.36 -15.61
C GLY A 73 22.95 5.52 -16.31
N SER A 74 21.66 5.76 -16.01
CA SER A 74 20.85 6.74 -16.75
C SER A 74 20.20 7.86 -15.91
N SER A 75 20.19 7.81 -14.57
CA SER A 75 19.52 8.85 -13.78
C SER A 75 20.00 8.95 -12.33
N SER A 76 19.85 10.15 -11.77
CA SER A 76 20.07 10.53 -10.36
C SER A 76 18.94 10.09 -9.40
N SER A 77 17.95 9.33 -9.89
CA SER A 77 16.78 8.87 -9.12
C SER A 77 16.89 7.41 -8.64
N VAL A 78 18.03 6.75 -8.88
CA VAL A 78 18.37 5.43 -8.32
C VAL A 78 18.75 5.57 -6.85
N PRO A 79 18.33 4.65 -5.94
CA PRO A 79 18.69 4.73 -4.54
C PRO A 79 20.22 4.70 -4.39
N SER A 80 20.73 5.53 -3.48
CA SER A 80 22.15 5.52 -3.09
C SER A 80 22.61 4.09 -2.81
N ALA A 81 23.77 3.71 -3.34
CA ALA A 81 24.33 2.37 -3.30
C ALA A 81 24.09 1.65 -1.95
N GLY A 82 23.23 0.62 -1.96
CA GLY A 82 23.14 -0.38 -0.88
C GLY A 82 21.75 -0.69 -0.31
N ALA A 83 20.76 0.20 -0.40
CA ALA A 83 19.42 -0.06 0.16
C ALA A 83 18.50 -0.77 -0.86
N PRO A 84 17.80 -1.87 -0.48
CA PRO A 84 16.91 -2.56 -1.41
C PRO A 84 15.68 -1.71 -1.71
N LEU A 85 15.34 -1.60 -3.01
CA LEU A 85 14.07 -1.02 -3.44
C LEU A 85 12.92 -1.87 -2.91
N LEU A 86 12.12 -1.29 -2.01
CA LEU A 86 10.94 -1.95 -1.46
C LEU A 86 9.81 -1.93 -2.49
N VAL A 87 8.87 -2.85 -2.37
CA VAL A 87 7.69 -2.93 -3.22
C VAL A 87 6.41 -2.86 -2.40
N ALA A 88 5.35 -2.34 -3.00
CA ALA A 88 4.01 -2.40 -2.44
C ALA A 88 3.00 -2.67 -3.56
N LEU A 89 2.10 -3.63 -3.36
CA LEU A 89 1.07 -3.97 -4.35
C LEU A 89 -0.06 -2.92 -4.32
N PRO A 90 -0.87 -2.79 -5.38
CA PRO A 90 -1.95 -1.80 -5.43
C PRO A 90 -2.87 -1.91 -4.22
N HIS A 91 -3.14 -0.79 -3.55
CA HIS A 91 -3.86 -0.76 -2.28
C HIS A 91 -5.39 -0.67 -2.44
N ALA A 92 -5.87 -0.21 -3.59
CA ALA A 92 -7.28 0.05 -3.83
C ALA A 92 -7.95 -1.01 -4.74
N ALA A 93 -9.26 -1.17 -4.55
CA ALA A 93 -10.22 -2.06 -5.22
C ALA A 93 -10.31 -3.53 -4.77
N GLN A 94 -9.36 -4.04 -3.97
CA GLN A 94 -9.35 -5.48 -3.60
C GLN A 94 -9.56 -5.82 -2.13
N HIS A 95 -9.63 -4.84 -1.21
CA HIS A 95 -9.99 -5.17 0.18
C HIS A 95 -11.48 -5.55 0.25
N GLN A 96 -11.75 -6.85 0.07
CA GLN A 96 -12.85 -7.49 0.77
C GLN A 96 -12.64 -7.24 2.26
N PRO A 97 -13.70 -7.00 3.04
CA PRO A 97 -13.57 -6.91 4.49
C PRO A 97 -12.81 -8.15 4.96
N SER A 98 -11.70 -7.94 5.69
CA SER A 98 -10.95 -9.03 6.31
C SER A 98 -11.93 -9.97 6.99
N ALA A 99 -11.73 -11.29 6.89
CA ALA A 99 -12.58 -12.26 7.57
C ALA A 99 -12.83 -11.78 9.01
N GLN A 100 -14.11 -11.70 9.38
CA GLN A 100 -14.55 -11.12 10.64
C GLN A 100 -13.67 -11.71 11.75
N SER A 101 -12.99 -10.84 12.51
CA SER A 101 -12.19 -11.30 13.63
C SER A 101 -13.07 -12.18 14.50
N ALA A 102 -12.67 -13.43 14.71
CA ALA A 102 -13.39 -14.36 15.57
C ALA A 102 -13.47 -13.88 17.04
N LYS A 103 -12.72 -12.82 17.39
CA LYS A 103 -12.79 -12.19 18.71
C LYS A 103 -14.05 -11.33 18.80
N PRO A 104 -14.91 -11.55 19.82
CA PRO A 104 -16.05 -10.69 20.05
C PRO A 104 -15.58 -9.26 20.33
N LEU A 105 -16.06 -8.32 19.52
CA LEU A 105 -15.81 -6.90 19.71
C LEU A 105 -16.52 -6.44 20.98
N LYS A 106 -15.77 -5.84 21.91
CA LYS A 106 -16.35 -5.16 23.07
C LYS A 106 -16.79 -3.77 22.62
N ALA A 107 -18.09 -3.49 22.71
CA ALA A 107 -18.68 -2.23 22.32
C ALA A 107 -19.77 -1.81 23.32
N PRO A 108 -20.01 -0.50 23.51
CA PRO A 108 -21.18 -0.03 24.24
C PRO A 108 -22.48 -0.58 23.63
N PRO A 109 -23.52 -0.88 24.43
CA PRO A 109 -24.73 -1.57 23.96
C PRO A 109 -25.42 -0.93 22.75
N LYS A 110 -25.38 0.41 22.64
CA LYS A 110 -26.01 1.16 21.54
C LYS A 110 -25.13 1.32 20.29
N LEU A 111 -23.83 1.01 20.38
CA LEU A 111 -22.91 1.22 19.26
C LEU A 111 -23.21 0.32 18.05
N PRO A 112 -23.57 -0.97 18.20
CA PRO A 112 -23.91 -1.82 17.05
C PRO A 112 -25.13 -1.31 16.27
N GLU A 113 -26.17 -0.86 16.97
CA GLU A 113 -27.37 -0.28 16.36
C GLU A 113 -27.04 1.01 15.62
N ALA A 114 -26.33 1.93 16.26
CA ALA A 114 -25.88 3.17 15.63
C ALA A 114 -24.97 2.90 14.41
N SER A 115 -24.12 1.89 14.48
CA SER A 115 -23.23 1.50 13.38
C SER A 115 -24.01 0.92 12.19
N LYS A 116 -25.02 0.07 12.46
CA LYS A 116 -25.93 -0.45 11.42
C LYS A 116 -26.70 0.67 10.75
N TRP A 117 -27.27 1.57 11.53
CA TRP A 117 -27.95 2.76 11.00
C TRP A 117 -27.00 3.59 10.15
N PHE A 118 -25.78 3.84 10.62
CA PHE A 118 -24.79 4.60 9.85
C PHE A 118 -24.47 3.96 8.51
N VAL A 119 -24.18 2.66 8.48
CA VAL A 119 -23.85 1.93 7.23
C VAL A 119 -25.02 1.92 6.25
N ASN A 120 -26.25 1.77 6.75
CA ASN A 120 -27.43 1.64 5.90
C ASN A 120 -27.95 2.99 5.39
N GLU A 121 -27.87 4.03 6.23
CA GLU A 121 -28.54 5.31 5.96
C GLU A 121 -27.58 6.40 5.44
N VAL A 122 -26.30 6.38 5.85
CA VAL A 122 -25.37 7.44 5.48
C VAL A 122 -24.85 7.25 4.07
N LYS A 123 -25.40 8.04 3.14
CA LYS A 123 -24.91 8.16 1.77
C LYS A 123 -23.77 9.18 1.72
N LEU A 124 -22.58 8.71 1.39
CA LEU A 124 -21.45 9.61 1.16
C LEU A 124 -21.71 10.49 -0.06
N PRO A 125 -21.41 11.80 0.00
CA PRO A 125 -21.59 12.68 -1.13
C PRO A 125 -20.73 12.22 -2.30
N LYS A 126 -21.30 12.24 -3.50
CA LYS A 126 -20.56 11.94 -4.73
C LYS A 126 -19.40 12.92 -4.86
N GLN A 127 -18.22 12.40 -5.18
CA GLN A 127 -17.04 13.22 -5.43
C GLN A 127 -17.06 13.69 -6.88
N TYR A 128 -16.72 14.96 -7.12
CA TYR A 128 -16.67 15.58 -8.44
C TYR A 128 -15.26 16.11 -8.75
N GLY A 129 -14.97 16.29 -10.04
CA GLY A 129 -13.66 16.77 -10.50
C GLY A 129 -12.51 15.94 -9.95
N PHE A 130 -11.42 16.62 -9.57
CA PHE A 130 -10.21 15.98 -9.05
C PHE A 130 -10.43 15.20 -7.74
N ALA A 131 -11.44 15.56 -6.94
CA ALA A 131 -11.73 14.84 -5.70
C ALA A 131 -12.19 13.38 -5.92
N ARG A 132 -12.57 13.01 -7.15
CA ARG A 132 -12.86 11.62 -7.54
C ARG A 132 -11.70 10.66 -7.29
N VAL A 133 -10.46 11.16 -7.24
CA VAL A 133 -9.26 10.40 -6.85
C VAL A 133 -9.45 9.71 -5.49
N LYS A 134 -10.10 10.40 -4.52
CA LYS A 134 -10.39 9.84 -3.20
C LYS A 134 -11.28 8.62 -3.26
N ALA A 135 -12.33 8.68 -4.06
CA ALA A 135 -13.28 7.57 -4.22
C ALA A 135 -12.63 6.38 -4.96
N ARG A 136 -11.82 6.66 -5.99
CA ARG A 136 -11.02 5.63 -6.69
C ARG A 136 -10.13 4.86 -5.72
N ASP A 137 -9.49 5.56 -4.80
CA ASP A 137 -8.56 4.98 -3.83
C ASP A 137 -9.25 4.48 -2.55
N GLY A 138 -10.59 4.40 -2.52
CA GLY A 138 -11.35 3.91 -1.38
C GLY A 138 -11.20 4.75 -0.11
N PHE A 139 -10.92 6.05 -0.26
CA PHE A 139 -10.62 6.97 0.86
C PHE A 139 -9.47 6.49 1.76
N GLN A 140 -8.55 5.70 1.19
CA GLN A 140 -7.36 5.21 1.86
C GLN A 140 -6.12 5.97 1.37
N CYS A 141 -5.29 6.40 2.31
CA CYS A 141 -3.98 6.98 2.03
C CYS A 141 -3.11 5.97 1.25
N GLN A 142 -2.69 6.33 0.05
CA GLN A 142 -1.87 5.50 -0.85
C GLN A 142 -0.37 5.55 -0.52
N ASN A 143 0.03 6.29 0.51
CA ASN A 143 1.38 6.17 1.06
C ASN A 143 1.55 4.76 1.67
N PRO A 144 2.48 3.93 1.16
CA PRO A 144 2.72 2.56 1.63
C PRO A 144 3.00 2.45 3.14
N GLU A 145 3.57 3.50 3.74
CA GLU A 145 3.92 3.55 5.16
C GLU A 145 2.80 4.12 6.06
N CYS A 146 1.62 4.44 5.50
CA CYS A 146 0.50 5.02 6.26
C CYS A 146 -0.80 4.20 6.18
N ARG A 147 -1.29 3.89 4.98
CA ARG A 147 -2.57 3.18 4.71
C ARG A 147 -3.80 3.65 5.51
N ARG A 148 -3.81 4.88 6.05
CA ARG A 148 -4.92 5.41 6.86
C ARG A 148 -6.19 5.55 6.00
N THR A 149 -7.26 4.87 6.38
CA THR A 149 -8.60 5.03 5.77
C THR A 149 -9.42 6.07 6.53
N THR A 150 -9.87 7.12 5.84
CA THR A 150 -10.72 8.18 6.41
C THR A 150 -11.34 9.06 5.33
N LEU A 151 -12.56 9.56 5.56
CA LEU A 151 -13.22 10.53 4.67
C LEU A 151 -12.45 11.87 4.54
N ARG A 152 -11.57 12.16 5.50
CA ARG A 152 -10.69 13.35 5.53
C ARG A 152 -9.39 13.19 4.73
N THR A 153 -9.30 12.18 3.88
CA THR A 153 -8.23 12.10 2.87
C THR A 153 -8.35 13.21 1.85
N GLU A 154 -7.24 13.56 1.23
CA GLU A 154 -7.06 14.67 0.30
C GLU A 154 -6.49 14.12 -1.01
N ALA A 155 -6.93 14.67 -2.15
CA ALA A 155 -6.38 14.34 -3.45
C ALA A 155 -5.17 15.23 -3.71
N HIS A 156 -4.05 14.61 -4.10
CA HIS A 156 -2.80 15.29 -4.40
C HIS A 156 -2.39 15.02 -5.85
N HIS A 157 -1.89 16.06 -6.53
CA HIS A 157 -1.36 15.94 -7.89
C HIS A 157 0.07 15.39 -7.86
N ILE A 158 0.32 14.30 -8.58
CA ILE A 158 1.65 13.69 -8.72
C ILE A 158 2.57 14.63 -9.52
N HIS A 159 2.15 15.01 -10.72
CA HIS A 159 2.69 16.18 -11.41
C HIS A 159 1.94 17.41 -10.90
N TRP A 160 2.65 18.24 -10.14
CA TRP A 160 2.11 19.40 -9.44
C TRP A 160 1.29 20.32 -10.35
N ARG A 161 0.10 20.71 -9.89
CA ARG A 161 -0.76 21.66 -10.61
C ARG A 161 -0.05 22.98 -10.93
N SER A 162 0.76 23.50 -9.99
CA SER A 162 1.57 24.71 -10.18
C SER A 162 2.63 24.59 -11.27
N ARG A 163 2.93 23.36 -11.73
CA ARG A 163 3.88 23.05 -12.79
C ARG A 163 3.21 22.55 -14.08
N GLY A 164 1.88 22.70 -14.19
CA GLY A 164 1.12 22.25 -15.37
C GLY A 164 0.43 20.89 -15.23
N GLY A 165 0.40 20.31 -14.02
CA GLY A 165 -0.37 19.11 -13.70
C GLY A 165 -1.84 19.16 -14.10
N SER A 166 -2.32 18.14 -14.82
CA SER A 166 -3.73 17.99 -15.17
C SER A 166 -4.57 17.52 -13.97
N ASP A 167 -5.88 17.76 -14.02
CA ASP A 167 -6.85 17.21 -13.05
C ASP A 167 -7.32 15.78 -13.41
N ASP A 168 -6.58 15.09 -14.30
CA ASP A 168 -6.87 13.71 -14.65
C ASP A 168 -6.65 12.79 -13.46
N LEU A 169 -7.46 11.73 -13.38
CA LEU A 169 -7.34 10.77 -12.29
C LEU A 169 -5.96 10.11 -12.27
N SER A 170 -5.35 9.85 -13.43
CA SER A 170 -3.99 9.28 -13.51
C SER A 170 -2.95 10.15 -12.81
N ASN A 171 -3.12 11.48 -12.84
CA ASN A 171 -2.25 12.45 -12.16
C ASN A 171 -2.59 12.61 -10.67
N GLY A 172 -3.61 11.94 -10.15
CA GLY A 172 -4.02 12.04 -8.75
C GLY A 172 -3.60 10.86 -7.89
N VAL A 173 -3.27 11.13 -6.63
CA VAL A 173 -3.07 10.15 -5.55
C VAL A 173 -3.79 10.60 -4.27
N THR A 174 -4.45 9.67 -3.59
CA THR A 174 -5.11 9.96 -2.29
C THR A 174 -4.13 9.84 -1.15
N VAL A 175 -4.08 10.86 -0.29
CA VAL A 175 -3.22 10.88 0.90
C VAL A 175 -3.99 11.37 2.13
N CYS A 176 -3.60 10.96 3.32
CA CYS A 176 -4.16 11.55 4.54
C CYS A 176 -3.58 12.96 4.75
N ARG A 177 -4.31 13.81 5.48
CA ARG A 177 -3.89 15.20 5.75
C ARG A 177 -2.48 15.34 6.32
N VAL A 178 -2.03 14.35 7.10
CA VAL A 178 -0.66 14.34 7.65
C VAL A 178 0.36 14.07 6.54
N CYS A 179 0.20 13.01 5.75
CA CYS A 179 1.11 12.72 4.64
C CYS A 179 1.08 13.83 3.57
N HIS A 180 -0.08 14.44 3.35
CA HIS A 180 -0.22 15.54 2.41
C HIS A 180 0.54 16.78 2.89
N LEU A 181 0.12 17.36 4.00
CA LEU A 181 0.63 18.66 4.44
C LEU A 181 2.02 18.55 5.09
N ARG A 182 2.28 17.46 5.83
CA ARG A 182 3.54 17.25 6.55
C ARG A 182 4.53 16.32 5.83
N GLY A 183 4.13 15.72 4.72
CA GLY A 183 5.00 14.86 3.91
C GLY A 183 5.35 15.53 2.59
N LEU A 184 4.34 15.79 1.77
CA LEU A 184 4.48 16.22 0.38
C LEU A 184 4.67 17.74 0.24
N HIS A 185 4.02 18.53 1.10
CA HIS A 185 4.07 20.01 1.03
C HIS A 185 5.08 20.68 1.97
N THR A 186 5.98 19.93 2.61
CA THR A 186 6.92 20.50 3.60
C THR A 186 8.25 21.01 3.04
N GLY A 187 8.45 20.95 1.71
CA GLY A 187 9.70 21.37 1.10
C GLY A 187 9.85 22.89 1.03
N THR A 188 11.10 23.35 1.04
CA THR A 188 11.49 24.74 0.73
C THR A 188 12.39 24.74 -0.50
N ALA A 189 12.89 25.92 -0.91
CA ALA A 189 13.91 25.99 -1.97
C ALA A 189 15.22 25.28 -1.58
N GLU A 190 15.51 25.16 -0.28
CA GLU A 190 16.76 24.66 0.27
C GLU A 190 16.67 23.19 0.70
N ALA A 191 15.46 22.68 0.96
CA ALA A 191 15.24 21.31 1.43
C ALA A 191 14.05 20.66 0.70
N PRO A 192 14.21 19.43 0.17
CA PRO A 192 13.10 18.72 -0.45
C PRO A 192 12.00 18.38 0.57
N PRO A 193 10.77 18.09 0.11
CA PRO A 193 9.71 17.60 0.97
C PRO A 193 10.11 16.26 1.63
N ARG A 194 9.46 15.93 2.75
CA ARG A 194 9.78 14.70 3.50
C ARG A 194 9.39 13.42 2.75
N ILE A 195 8.45 13.56 1.81
CA ILE A 195 8.03 12.52 0.90
C ILE A 195 8.10 13.10 -0.51
N VAL A 196 8.75 12.38 -1.42
CA VAL A 196 8.74 12.67 -2.86
C VAL A 196 8.02 11.52 -3.57
N ILE A 197 7.18 11.86 -4.54
CA ILE A 197 6.45 10.87 -5.35
C ILE A 197 6.81 11.11 -6.81
N GLU A 198 7.25 10.05 -7.49
CA GLU A 198 7.55 10.08 -8.92
C GLU A 198 6.77 8.99 -9.65
N PRO A 199 6.13 9.29 -10.79
CA PRO A 199 5.46 8.29 -11.60
C PRO A 199 6.50 7.46 -12.38
N ILE A 200 6.42 6.13 -12.24
CA ILE A 200 7.30 5.18 -12.93
C ILE A 200 6.48 4.34 -13.90
N VAL A 201 7.01 4.17 -15.11
CA VAL A 201 6.47 3.27 -16.14
C VAL A 201 7.29 1.98 -16.11
N LEU A 202 6.62 0.84 -15.94
CA LEU A 202 7.22 -0.49 -15.81
C LEU A 202 6.84 -1.36 -17.02
N GLY A 203 7.16 -0.87 -18.23
CA GLY A 203 6.72 -1.45 -19.49
C GLY A 203 5.40 -0.86 -20.01
N ASN A 204 4.73 -1.55 -20.93
CA ASN A 204 3.66 -0.93 -21.74
C ASN A 204 2.34 -0.69 -20.99
N TYR A 205 2.05 -1.45 -19.93
CA TYR A 205 0.75 -1.44 -19.26
C TYR A 205 0.82 -1.31 -17.74
N LEU A 206 2.03 -1.37 -17.18
CA LEU A 206 2.23 -1.37 -15.75
C LEU A 206 2.86 -0.04 -15.33
N SER A 207 2.31 0.56 -14.29
CA SER A 207 2.85 1.78 -13.70
C SER A 207 2.94 1.64 -12.19
N ALA A 208 3.85 2.40 -11.62
CA ALA A 208 4.07 2.50 -10.19
C ALA A 208 4.28 3.97 -9.79
N LEU A 209 4.22 4.23 -8.49
CA LEU A 209 4.69 5.45 -7.87
C LEU A 209 5.92 5.10 -7.05
N LEU A 210 7.04 5.76 -7.33
CA LEU A 210 8.23 5.69 -6.49
C LEU A 210 8.05 6.69 -5.35
N TRP A 211 7.95 6.16 -4.13
CA TRP A 211 7.89 6.95 -2.90
C TRP A 211 9.27 7.00 -2.28
N THR A 212 9.85 8.20 -2.17
CA THR A 212 11.14 8.43 -1.52
C THR A 212 10.93 9.15 -0.19
N TYR A 213 11.54 8.66 0.88
CA TYR A 213 11.46 9.22 2.23
C TYR A 213 12.76 9.90 2.65
N THR A 214 12.72 10.69 3.72
CA THR A 214 13.88 11.42 4.24
C THR A 214 15.06 10.56 4.67
N ASP A 215 14.81 9.29 5.02
CA ASP A 215 15.85 8.33 5.42
C ASP A 215 16.47 7.59 4.22
N GLY A 216 16.16 8.02 2.99
CA GLY A 216 16.64 7.41 1.76
C GLY A 216 15.89 6.14 1.35
N ARG A 217 14.95 5.64 2.17
CA ARG A 217 14.12 4.51 1.77
C ARG A 217 13.30 4.87 0.53
N GLN A 218 13.17 3.89 -0.35
CA GLN A 218 12.35 3.97 -1.55
C GLN A 218 11.38 2.79 -1.61
N VAL A 219 10.12 3.09 -1.92
CA VAL A 219 9.07 2.08 -2.12
C VAL A 219 8.46 2.28 -3.50
N LEU A 220 8.58 1.26 -4.35
CA LEU A 220 7.90 1.18 -5.63
C LEU A 220 6.48 0.64 -5.42
N ALA A 221 5.51 1.54 -5.34
CA ALA A 221 4.11 1.22 -5.11
C ALA A 221 3.37 1.05 -6.44
N PHE A 222 3.01 -0.18 -6.77
CA PHE A 222 2.35 -0.54 -8.02
C PHE A 222 0.93 0.03 -8.08
N ARG A 223 0.50 0.50 -9.27
CA ARG A 223 -0.86 1.01 -9.52
C ARG A 223 -1.77 0.01 -10.23
N GLY A 224 -1.19 -1.09 -10.73
CA GLY A 224 -1.88 -2.27 -11.27
C GLY A 224 -1.14 -3.54 -10.82
N MET A 225 -1.76 -4.70 -10.98
CA MET A 225 -1.13 -5.96 -10.58
C MET A 225 0.04 -6.31 -11.51
N PRO A 226 1.22 -6.67 -10.97
CA PRO A 226 2.40 -7.09 -11.74
C PRO A 226 2.36 -8.54 -12.22
#